data_AF-A0A956NFI1-F1
#
_entry.id   AF-A0A956NFI1-F1
#
_cell.length_a   1.000
_cell.length_b   1.000
_cell.length_c   1.000
_cell.angle_alpha   90.00
_cell.angle_beta   90.00
_cell.angle_gamma   90.00
#
_symmetry.space_group_name_H-M   'P 1'
#
loop_
_entity.id
_entity.type
_entity.pdbx_description
1 polymer ?
#
loop_
_entity_poly.entity_id
_entity_poly.type
_entity_poly.pdbx_seq_one_letter_code
_entity_poly.pdbx_strand_id
1 'polypeptide(L)'
;MKLIRRVAMLLPVLGILSLTPSTGAASAPSPDASTIQPADALGSLFLTPSDPSIDLATRNVLFLVGEDGDVLADVPVKIVFQYDNVCVCSDAVLEGRTNADGKFEFITAGGGHSGRRDAALVVADGVVLREFAVKSPDNNGASGDCIVNLPDLVALSACLGMDCIEAWDFDNDGAFGIGDIVLYGRSFSAQQSCH
;
A
#
# COMPACT_ATOMS: atom_id res chain seq x y z
N MET A 1 10.41 -7.61 87.11
CA MET A 1 10.76 -8.06 85.75
C MET A 1 10.43 -6.95 84.76
N LYS A 2 11.36 -6.69 83.84
CA LYS A 2 11.34 -5.69 82.75
C LYS A 2 10.20 -5.95 81.74
N LEU A 3 9.67 -4.89 81.11
CA LEU A 3 9.47 -4.72 79.65
C LEU A 3 8.79 -3.34 79.42
N ILE A 4 9.53 -2.27 79.06
CA ILE A 4 9.95 -1.81 77.71
C ILE A 4 8.82 -1.18 76.87
N ARG A 5 9.01 0.13 76.64
CA ARG A 5 8.40 1.08 75.69
C ARG A 5 8.07 0.49 74.31
N ARG A 6 7.08 1.08 73.62
CA ARG A 6 7.22 1.62 72.25
C ARG A 6 6.08 2.61 71.92
N VAL A 7 6.46 3.88 71.80
CA VAL A 7 5.69 4.94 71.14
C VAL A 7 6.00 4.81 69.64
N ALA A 8 4.99 4.53 68.83
CA ALA A 8 5.12 4.51 67.37
C ALA A 8 4.72 5.89 66.82
N MET A 9 5.73 6.60 66.33
CA MET A 9 5.64 7.91 65.67
C MET A 9 5.27 7.65 64.20
N LEU A 10 4.06 8.04 63.78
CA LEU A 10 3.66 8.00 62.36
C LEU A 10 4.29 9.18 61.63
N LEU A 11 5.17 8.89 60.66
CA LEU A 11 5.63 9.83 59.63
C LEU A 11 4.57 9.89 58.51
N PRO A 12 4.06 11.06 58.09
CA PRO A 12 3.34 11.17 56.83
C PRO A 12 4.35 11.21 55.67
N VAL A 13 4.28 10.20 54.80
CA VAL A 13 5.01 10.16 53.53
C VAL A 13 4.40 11.20 52.60
N LEU A 14 5.17 12.26 52.32
CA LEU A 14 4.85 13.29 51.34
C LEU A 14 5.07 12.68 49.94
N GLY A 15 3.98 12.28 49.28
CA GLY A 15 4.01 11.78 47.91
C GLY A 15 4.28 12.91 46.94
N ILE A 16 5.45 12.88 46.29
CA ILE A 16 5.80 13.76 45.18
C ILE A 16 4.94 13.33 43.99
N LEU A 17 3.97 14.16 43.62
CA LEU A 17 3.21 14.03 42.38
C LEU A 17 4.16 14.36 41.22
N SER A 18 4.77 13.34 40.62
CA SER A 18 5.59 13.48 39.43
C SER A 18 4.67 13.81 38.25
N LEU A 19 4.65 15.09 37.82
CA LEU A 19 4.12 15.47 36.52
C LEU A 19 5.04 14.88 35.44
N THR A 20 4.64 13.75 34.86
CA THR A 20 5.21 13.29 33.60
C THR A 20 4.82 14.30 32.51
N PRO A 21 5.75 14.85 31.72
CA PRO A 21 5.40 15.65 30.56
C PRO A 21 4.52 14.80 29.66
N SER A 22 3.36 15.34 29.24
CA SER A 22 2.59 14.75 28.16
C SER A 22 3.48 14.74 26.93
N THR A 23 3.97 13.57 26.54
CA THR A 23 4.34 13.33 25.15
C THR A 23 3.14 13.77 24.32
N GLY A 24 3.30 14.83 23.51
CA GLY A 24 2.26 15.26 22.59
C GLY A 24 1.77 14.03 21.84
N ALA A 25 0.45 13.80 21.83
CA ALA A 25 -0.11 12.71 21.06
C ALA A 25 0.42 12.87 19.62
N ALA A 26 1.06 11.83 19.08
CA ALA A 26 1.47 11.85 17.68
C ALA A 26 0.22 12.12 16.84
N SER A 27 0.29 13.09 15.94
CA SER A 27 -0.84 13.43 15.06
C SER A 27 -1.21 12.20 14.24
N ALA A 28 -2.50 11.87 14.20
CA ALA A 28 -2.98 10.70 13.46
C ALA A 28 -2.80 10.93 11.96
N PRO A 29 -2.51 9.88 11.15
CA PRO A 29 -2.47 10.00 9.70
C PRO A 29 -3.76 10.56 9.10
N SER A 30 -3.64 11.52 8.18
CA SER A 30 -4.76 12.11 7.46
C SER A 30 -4.88 11.51 6.05
N PRO A 31 -5.96 10.76 5.75
CA PRO A 31 -6.22 10.21 4.42
C PRO A 31 -6.28 11.28 3.31
N ASP A 32 -6.87 12.44 3.61
CA ASP A 32 -7.12 13.48 2.60
C ASP A 32 -5.90 14.35 2.32
N ALA A 33 -5.01 14.52 3.31
CA ALA A 33 -3.79 15.30 3.16
C ALA A 33 -2.61 14.47 2.63
N SER A 34 -2.66 13.15 2.78
CA SER A 34 -1.62 12.24 2.30
C SER A 34 -1.78 11.94 0.81
N THR A 35 -0.66 11.68 0.14
CA THR A 35 -0.64 11.39 -1.30
C THR A 35 0.13 10.12 -1.59
N ILE A 36 -0.33 9.34 -2.57
CA ILE A 36 0.27 8.07 -3.00
C ILE A 36 0.40 8.13 -4.53
N GLN A 37 1.61 8.38 -5.02
CA GLN A 37 1.86 8.53 -6.46
C GLN A 37 2.70 7.36 -6.99
N PRO A 38 2.42 6.83 -8.20
CA PRO A 38 1.41 7.29 -9.17
C PRO A 38 -0.04 6.81 -8.91
N ALA A 39 -0.29 5.97 -7.90
CA ALA A 39 -1.60 5.33 -7.71
C ALA A 39 -2.79 6.31 -7.70
N ASP A 40 -2.67 7.45 -7.03
CA ASP A 40 -3.69 8.50 -6.99
C ASP A 40 -3.98 9.06 -8.40
N ALA A 41 -2.97 9.18 -9.25
CA ALA A 41 -3.12 9.67 -10.62
C ALA A 41 -3.75 8.62 -11.54
N LEU A 42 -3.45 7.33 -11.31
CA LEU A 42 -4.03 6.20 -12.05
C LEU A 42 -5.41 5.79 -11.52
N GLY A 43 -5.80 6.23 -10.32
CA GLY A 43 -6.99 5.71 -9.62
C GLY A 43 -6.91 4.22 -9.25
N SER A 44 -5.74 3.58 -9.36
CA SER A 44 -5.53 2.16 -9.07
C SER A 44 -4.11 1.86 -8.58
N LEU A 45 -3.94 0.67 -8.00
CA LEU A 45 -2.62 0.04 -7.89
C LEU A 45 -2.42 -0.89 -9.07
N PHE A 46 -1.44 -0.56 -9.90
CA PHE A 46 -1.04 -1.36 -11.05
C PHE A 46 0.00 -2.40 -10.62
N LEU A 47 -0.29 -3.67 -10.89
CA LEU A 47 0.57 -4.81 -10.58
C LEU A 47 1.11 -5.40 -11.88
N THR A 48 2.42 -5.57 -11.93
CA THR A 48 3.07 -6.39 -12.94
C THR A 48 4.26 -7.10 -12.31
N PRO A 49 4.61 -8.33 -12.75
CA PRO A 49 5.79 -8.98 -12.24
C PRO A 49 7.03 -8.13 -12.53
N SER A 50 8.00 -8.15 -11.61
CA SER A 50 9.01 -7.11 -11.47
C SER A 50 10.09 -7.15 -12.55
N ASP A 51 10.04 -6.18 -13.47
CA ASP A 51 11.21 -5.71 -14.21
C ASP A 51 11.78 -4.46 -13.54
N PRO A 52 13.10 -4.38 -13.27
CA PRO A 52 13.74 -3.13 -12.84
C PRO A 52 13.59 -1.96 -13.84
N SER A 53 13.09 -2.18 -15.07
CA SER A 53 12.82 -1.15 -16.09
C SER A 53 11.36 -0.65 -16.16
N ILE A 54 10.40 -1.31 -15.50
CA ILE A 54 8.95 -0.91 -15.49
C ILE A 54 8.62 -0.01 -14.29
N ASP A 55 9.67 0.61 -13.76
CA ASP A 55 9.80 1.26 -12.46
C ASP A 55 8.76 2.34 -12.12
N LEU A 56 8.02 2.88 -13.09
CA LEU A 56 7.21 4.09 -12.86
C LEU A 56 5.76 3.82 -12.44
N ALA A 57 5.18 2.66 -12.76
CA ALA A 57 3.77 2.37 -12.42
C ALA A 57 3.63 1.53 -11.15
N THR A 58 4.61 0.69 -10.85
CA THR A 58 4.59 -0.23 -9.69
C THR A 58 5.32 0.32 -8.47
N ARG A 59 6.28 1.24 -8.65
CA ARG A 59 6.96 1.96 -7.57
C ARG A 59 6.10 3.16 -7.16
N ASN A 60 5.56 3.07 -5.96
CA ASN A 60 4.70 4.08 -5.39
C ASN A 60 5.41 4.78 -4.25
N VAL A 61 5.21 6.09 -4.15
CA VAL A 61 5.69 6.91 -3.06
C VAL A 61 4.47 7.43 -2.29
N LEU A 62 4.33 6.96 -1.05
CA LEU A 62 3.47 7.57 -0.06
C LEU A 62 4.20 8.77 0.56
N PHE A 63 3.55 9.92 0.60
CA PHE A 63 3.89 11.04 1.45
C PHE A 63 2.81 11.21 2.51
N LEU A 64 3.18 11.03 3.77
CA LEU A 64 2.26 10.91 4.91
C LEU A 64 2.20 12.21 5.70
N VAL A 65 0.98 12.73 5.84
CA VAL A 65 0.68 13.96 6.56
C VAL A 65 -0.36 13.68 7.64
N GLY A 66 -0.22 14.29 8.81
CA GLY A 66 -1.16 14.19 9.92
C GLY A 66 -2.37 15.11 9.76
N GLU A 67 -3.38 14.94 10.62
CA GLU A 67 -4.58 15.80 10.63
C GLU A 67 -4.23 17.28 10.88
N ASP A 68 -3.16 17.55 11.61
CA ASP A 68 -2.69 18.90 11.91
C ASP A 68 -1.82 19.52 10.78
N GLY A 69 -1.56 18.77 9.71
CA GLY A 69 -0.70 19.17 8.60
C GLY A 69 0.79 18.86 8.80
N ASP A 70 1.15 18.21 9.90
CA ASP A 70 2.52 17.81 10.20
C ASP A 70 2.99 16.63 9.34
N VAL A 71 4.27 16.62 8.98
CA VAL A 71 4.91 15.48 8.30
C VAL A 71 5.13 14.35 9.29
N LEU A 72 4.63 13.16 8.98
CA LEU A 72 4.67 12.02 9.90
C LEU A 72 5.82 11.06 9.59
N ALA A 73 6.90 11.17 10.35
CA ALA A 73 8.07 10.29 10.26
C ALA A 73 7.95 9.03 11.15
N ASP A 74 8.65 7.96 10.75
CA ASP A 74 8.73 6.69 11.47
C ASP A 74 7.36 6.01 11.72
N VAL A 75 6.37 6.28 10.87
CA VAL A 75 5.04 5.68 10.95
C VAL A 75 5.02 4.34 10.22
N PRO A 76 4.55 3.24 10.83
CA PRO A 76 4.41 1.96 10.13
C PRO A 76 3.36 2.04 9.01
N VAL A 77 3.69 1.51 7.85
CA VAL A 77 2.84 1.46 6.66
C VAL A 77 2.75 0.03 6.15
N LYS A 78 1.56 -0.37 5.69
CA LYS A 78 1.28 -1.68 5.10
C LYS A 78 0.32 -1.55 3.92
N ILE A 79 0.58 -2.33 2.86
CA ILE A 79 -0.30 -2.53 1.72
C ILE A 79 -1.00 -3.89 1.90
N VAL A 80 -2.33 -3.90 1.86
CA VAL A 80 -3.15 -5.10 2.10
C VAL A 80 -4.02 -5.38 0.88
N PHE A 81 -3.74 -6.47 0.17
CA PHE A 81 -4.64 -6.97 -0.87
C PHE A 81 -5.82 -7.70 -0.24
N GLN A 82 -7.04 -7.37 -0.68
CA GLN A 82 -8.30 -7.90 -0.13
C GLN A 82 -8.87 -9.09 -0.92
N TYR A 83 -8.02 -9.82 -1.65
CA TYR A 83 -8.43 -10.95 -2.48
C TYR A 83 -7.33 -12.01 -2.60
N ASP A 84 -7.75 -13.27 -2.82
CA ASP A 84 -6.90 -14.46 -2.62
C ASP A 84 -6.03 -14.83 -3.82
N ASN A 85 -6.24 -14.21 -4.99
CA ASN A 85 -5.56 -14.56 -6.25
C ASN A 85 -4.46 -13.57 -6.66
N VAL A 86 -3.97 -12.74 -5.74
CA VAL A 86 -2.75 -11.94 -6.00
C VAL A 86 -1.54 -12.83 -5.85
N CYS A 87 -0.68 -12.84 -6.85
CA CYS A 87 0.71 -13.20 -6.61
C CYS A 87 1.55 -11.97 -6.35
N VAL A 88 2.33 -12.08 -5.29
CA VAL A 88 3.28 -11.07 -4.86
C VAL A 88 4.67 -11.61 -5.16
N CYS A 89 5.45 -10.87 -5.96
CA CYS A 89 6.82 -11.27 -6.29
C CYS A 89 7.77 -11.03 -5.11
N SER A 90 8.95 -11.68 -5.09
CA SER A 90 9.97 -11.48 -4.05
C SER A 90 10.42 -10.02 -3.87
N ASP A 91 10.38 -9.24 -4.94
CA ASP A 91 10.84 -7.86 -4.97
C ASP A 91 9.76 -6.86 -4.54
N ALA A 92 8.56 -7.35 -4.22
CA ALA A 92 7.51 -6.51 -3.69
C ALA A 92 7.94 -5.95 -2.32
N VAL A 93 7.74 -4.65 -2.16
CA VAL A 93 7.93 -3.96 -0.88
C VAL A 93 6.55 -3.47 -0.49
N LEU A 94 5.89 -4.16 0.45
CA LEU A 94 4.50 -3.88 0.83
C LEU A 94 4.35 -3.41 2.28
N GLU A 95 5.44 -3.41 3.04
CA GLU A 95 5.46 -3.02 4.44
C GLU A 95 6.74 -2.24 4.73
N GLY A 96 6.65 -1.27 5.65
CA GLY A 96 7.80 -0.49 6.06
C GLY A 96 7.41 0.65 6.98
N ARG A 97 8.26 1.68 7.04
CA ARG A 97 8.00 2.89 7.83
C ARG A 97 8.35 4.13 7.03
N THR A 98 7.66 5.23 7.30
CA THR A 98 8.01 6.53 6.70
C THR A 98 9.37 7.01 7.20
N ASN A 99 10.14 7.66 6.32
CA ASN A 99 11.42 8.28 6.67
C ASN A 99 11.24 9.64 7.37
N ALA A 100 12.32 10.37 7.61
CA ALA A 100 12.29 11.68 8.25
C ALA A 100 11.47 12.74 7.48
N ASP A 101 11.28 12.56 6.17
CA ASP A 101 10.47 13.41 5.31
C ASP A 101 9.02 12.89 5.19
N GLY A 102 8.60 11.93 6.02
CA GLY A 102 7.27 11.33 5.96
C GLY A 102 7.02 10.48 4.72
N LYS A 103 8.07 10.04 4.03
CA LYS A 103 7.96 9.25 2.80
C LYS A 103 8.16 7.76 3.05
N PHE A 104 7.31 6.95 2.43
CA PHE A 104 7.53 5.51 2.30
C PHE A 104 7.38 5.12 0.84
N GLU A 105 8.37 4.39 0.33
CA GLU A 105 8.36 3.88 -1.03
C GLU A 105 8.05 2.39 -0.99
N PHE A 106 7.06 2.00 -1.79
CA PHE A 106 6.58 0.63 -1.85
C PHE A 106 6.48 0.17 -3.30
N ILE A 107 6.67 -1.12 -3.52
CA ILE A 107 6.73 -1.72 -4.86
C ILE A 107 5.65 -2.78 -4.93
N THR A 108 4.70 -2.59 -5.85
CA THR A 108 3.59 -3.52 -6.11
C THR A 108 3.95 -4.52 -7.21
N ALA A 109 5.09 -5.21 -7.02
CA ALA A 109 5.53 -6.26 -7.92
C ALA A 109 4.66 -7.51 -7.73
N GLY A 110 3.92 -7.89 -8.76
CA GLY A 110 2.94 -8.96 -8.65
C GLY A 110 2.10 -9.14 -9.90
N GLY A 111 1.23 -10.14 -9.87
CA GLY A 111 0.30 -10.43 -10.94
C GLY A 111 -1.03 -10.93 -10.37
N GLY A 112 -1.86 -11.43 -11.25
CA GLY A 112 -3.19 -11.94 -10.94
C GLY A 112 -4.28 -11.06 -11.52
N HIS A 113 -5.22 -11.72 -12.18
CA HIS A 113 -6.42 -11.09 -12.72
C HIS A 113 -7.28 -10.53 -11.59
N SER A 114 -7.70 -9.29 -11.76
CA SER A 114 -8.77 -8.71 -10.98
C SER A 114 -10.13 -8.86 -11.64
N GLY A 115 -11.03 -9.57 -10.98
CA GLY A 115 -12.45 -9.35 -11.17
C GLY A 115 -12.82 -7.95 -10.63
N ARG A 116 -14.05 -7.50 -10.90
CA ARG A 116 -14.58 -6.15 -10.56
C ARG A 116 -14.53 -5.71 -9.08
N ARG A 117 -13.92 -6.45 -8.16
CA ARG A 117 -13.95 -6.17 -6.71
C ARG A 117 -12.62 -6.33 -5.98
N ASP A 118 -11.54 -6.46 -6.73
CA ASP A 118 -10.23 -6.69 -6.14
C ASP A 118 -9.61 -5.35 -5.75
N ALA A 119 -9.42 -5.18 -4.44
CA ALA A 119 -8.99 -3.93 -3.84
C ALA A 119 -7.72 -4.12 -3.02
N ALA A 120 -6.94 -3.04 -2.94
CA ALA A 120 -5.77 -2.93 -2.07
C ALA A 120 -5.93 -1.72 -1.14
N LEU A 121 -5.67 -1.94 0.14
CA LEU A 121 -5.67 -0.90 1.15
C LEU A 121 -4.24 -0.42 1.39
N VAL A 122 -4.05 0.90 1.42
CA VAL A 122 -2.84 1.53 1.96
C VAL A 122 -3.13 1.99 3.37
N VAL A 123 -2.48 1.36 4.34
CA VAL A 123 -2.73 1.56 5.78
C VAL A 123 -1.50 2.14 6.44
N ALA A 124 -1.65 3.23 7.19
CA ALA A 124 -0.59 3.82 8.01
C ALA A 124 -1.07 3.92 9.47
N ASP A 125 -0.29 3.38 10.41
CA ASP A 125 -0.65 3.32 11.84
C ASP A 125 -2.07 2.79 12.13
N GLY A 126 -2.55 1.85 11.32
CA GLY A 126 -3.91 1.31 11.41
C GLY A 126 -5.02 2.17 10.78
N VAL A 127 -4.69 3.36 10.27
CA VAL A 127 -5.61 4.21 9.49
C VAL A 127 -5.53 3.83 8.01
N VAL A 128 -6.69 3.54 7.40
CA VAL A 128 -6.79 3.34 5.95
C VAL A 128 -6.73 4.70 5.26
N LEU A 129 -5.67 4.94 4.47
CA LEU A 129 -5.48 6.17 3.72
C LEU A 129 -6.24 6.15 2.40
N ARG A 130 -6.14 5.02 1.70
CA ARG A 130 -6.78 4.78 0.40
C ARG A 130 -7.15 3.31 0.24
N GLU A 131 -8.21 3.10 -0.52
CA GLU A 131 -8.57 1.83 -1.13
C GLU A 131 -8.46 2.04 -2.64
N PHE A 132 -7.62 1.24 -3.29
CA PHE A 132 -7.44 1.27 -4.74
C PHE A 132 -8.01 0.01 -5.35
N ALA A 133 -8.66 0.14 -6.51
CA ALA A 133 -8.83 -1.00 -7.39
C ALA A 133 -7.44 -1.53 -7.78
N VAL A 134 -7.31 -2.85 -7.88
CA VAL A 134 -6.08 -3.49 -8.34
C VAL A 134 -6.21 -3.88 -9.79
N LYS A 135 -5.16 -3.61 -10.58
CA LYS A 135 -5.15 -3.81 -12.02
C LYS A 135 -3.88 -4.54 -12.41
N SER A 136 -3.98 -5.57 -13.24
CA SER A 136 -2.81 -6.30 -13.73
C SER A 136 -2.96 -6.73 -15.19
N PRO A 137 -1.88 -6.66 -15.99
CA PRO A 137 -1.81 -7.26 -17.33
C PRO A 137 -1.78 -8.78 -17.35
N ASP A 138 -1.49 -9.43 -16.22
CA ASP A 138 -1.52 -10.89 -16.06
C ASP A 138 -2.98 -11.34 -15.96
N ASN A 139 -3.56 -11.58 -17.13
CA ASN A 139 -4.99 -11.80 -17.33
C ASN A 139 -5.21 -12.78 -18.50
N ASN A 140 -4.72 -13.99 -18.32
CA ASN A 140 -4.98 -15.14 -19.20
C ASN A 140 -6.13 -16.04 -18.69
N GLY A 141 -6.88 -15.61 -17.66
CA GLY A 141 -7.96 -16.37 -17.03
C GLY A 141 -8.43 -15.77 -15.69
N ALA A 142 -9.12 -16.57 -14.88
CA ALA A 142 -9.78 -16.10 -13.64
C ALA A 142 -8.82 -15.74 -12.49
N SER A 143 -7.53 -16.03 -12.60
CA SER A 143 -6.56 -15.87 -11.50
C SER A 143 -5.18 -15.37 -11.94
N GLY A 144 -4.95 -15.14 -13.24
CA GLY A 144 -3.59 -14.99 -13.78
C GLY A 144 -2.71 -16.22 -13.56
N ASP A 145 -1.51 -16.22 -14.13
CA ASP A 145 -0.47 -17.24 -13.87
C ASP A 145 0.82 -16.63 -13.31
N CYS A 146 0.78 -15.36 -12.91
CA CYS A 146 1.90 -14.57 -12.38
C CYS A 146 2.95 -14.28 -13.43
N ILE A 147 2.56 -14.36 -14.70
CA ILE A 147 3.40 -14.11 -15.85
C ILE A 147 2.63 -13.19 -16.78
N VAL A 148 3.33 -12.19 -17.35
CA VAL A 148 2.77 -11.41 -18.47
C VAL A 148 3.42 -11.89 -19.76
N ASN A 149 2.67 -12.64 -20.55
CA ASN A 149 3.14 -13.36 -21.73
C ASN A 149 2.08 -13.42 -22.86
N LEU A 150 2.34 -14.23 -23.89
CA LEU A 150 1.51 -14.31 -25.09
C LEU A 150 0.03 -14.67 -24.79
N PRO A 151 -0.29 -15.66 -23.95
CA PRO A 151 -1.64 -15.87 -23.43
C PRO A 151 -2.36 -14.59 -22.98
N ASP A 152 -1.72 -13.70 -22.22
CA ASP A 152 -2.33 -12.44 -21.78
C ASP A 152 -2.61 -11.51 -22.95
N LEU A 153 -1.70 -11.47 -23.93
CA LEU A 153 -1.89 -10.64 -25.13
C LEU A 153 -3.05 -11.16 -25.98
N VAL A 154 -3.20 -12.49 -26.06
CA VAL A 154 -4.33 -13.12 -26.74
C VAL A 154 -5.64 -12.77 -26.02
N ALA A 155 -5.66 -12.82 -24.68
CA ALA A 155 -6.83 -12.42 -23.89
C ALA A 155 -7.18 -10.94 -24.07
N LEU A 156 -6.19 -10.04 -24.04
CA LEU A 156 -6.38 -8.62 -24.36
C LEU A 156 -6.95 -8.45 -25.78
N SER A 157 -6.39 -9.16 -26.77
CA SER A 157 -6.82 -9.04 -28.17
C SER A 157 -8.28 -9.47 -28.38
N ALA A 158 -8.77 -10.42 -27.57
CA ALA A 158 -10.18 -10.81 -27.59
C ALA A 158 -11.07 -9.68 -27.09
N CYS A 159 -10.57 -8.83 -26.19
CA CYS A 159 -11.31 -7.67 -25.66
C CYS A 159 -11.29 -6.43 -26.56
N LEU A 160 -10.39 -6.38 -27.56
CA LEU A 160 -10.35 -5.27 -28.51
C LEU A 160 -11.63 -5.24 -29.36
N GLY A 161 -12.52 -4.29 -29.05
CA GLY A 161 -13.83 -4.14 -29.71
C GLY A 161 -15.01 -4.78 -28.97
N MET A 162 -14.84 -5.18 -27.70
CA MET A 162 -15.92 -5.71 -26.84
C MET A 162 -16.01 -4.96 -25.49
N ASP A 163 -17.10 -5.16 -24.73
CA ASP A 163 -17.41 -4.50 -23.44
C ASP A 163 -16.54 -4.95 -22.23
N CYS A 164 -15.44 -5.68 -22.44
CA CYS A 164 -14.51 -6.04 -21.35
C CYS A 164 -13.45 -4.97 -21.05
N ILE A 165 -13.72 -3.72 -21.45
CA ILE A 165 -12.84 -2.54 -21.31
C ILE A 165 -12.41 -2.33 -19.85
N GLU A 166 -13.30 -2.50 -18.88
CA GLU A 166 -13.00 -2.19 -17.47
C GLU A 166 -11.85 -3.02 -16.87
N ALA A 167 -11.63 -4.25 -17.36
CA ALA A 167 -10.52 -5.09 -16.88
C ALA A 167 -9.16 -4.69 -17.47
N TRP A 168 -9.18 -3.93 -18.57
CA TRP A 168 -7.99 -3.53 -19.34
C TRP A 168 -7.75 -2.01 -19.31
N ASP A 169 -8.71 -1.23 -18.79
CA ASP A 169 -8.59 0.17 -18.40
C ASP A 169 -7.77 0.24 -17.09
N PHE A 170 -6.46 0.35 -17.24
CA PHE A 170 -5.46 0.32 -16.17
C PHE A 170 -5.24 1.70 -15.55
N ASP A 171 -5.39 2.78 -16.31
CA ASP A 171 -5.27 4.15 -15.81
C ASP A 171 -6.61 4.77 -15.37
N ASN A 172 -7.71 3.99 -15.45
CA ASN A 172 -9.07 4.32 -15.03
C ASN A 172 -9.61 5.61 -15.66
N ASP A 173 -9.26 5.84 -16.94
CA ASP A 173 -9.78 6.97 -17.71
C ASP A 173 -11.18 6.72 -18.30
N GLY A 174 -11.72 5.51 -18.10
CA GLY A 174 -13.05 5.07 -18.54
C GLY A 174 -13.06 4.47 -19.94
N ALA A 175 -11.89 4.31 -20.58
CA ALA A 175 -11.74 3.69 -21.88
C ALA A 175 -10.51 2.75 -21.90
N PHE A 176 -10.41 1.94 -22.95
CA PHE A 176 -9.16 1.25 -23.27
C PHE A 176 -8.47 2.03 -24.39
N GLY A 177 -7.27 2.56 -24.12
CA GLY A 177 -6.57 3.49 -24.98
C GLY A 177 -5.05 3.34 -24.99
N ILE A 178 -4.36 4.40 -25.42
CA ILE A 178 -2.89 4.40 -25.54
C ILE A 178 -2.22 4.29 -24.17
N GLY A 179 -2.81 4.89 -23.12
CA GLY A 179 -2.30 4.80 -21.75
C GLY A 179 -2.19 3.35 -21.29
N ASP A 180 -3.26 2.59 -21.45
CA ASP A 180 -3.31 1.16 -21.14
C ASP A 180 -2.34 0.34 -21.96
N ILE A 181 -2.24 0.60 -23.27
CA ILE A 181 -1.30 -0.09 -24.15
C ILE A 181 0.15 0.15 -23.71
N VAL A 182 0.48 1.35 -23.23
CA VAL A 182 1.82 1.65 -22.71
C VAL A 182 2.09 0.90 -21.41
N LEU A 183 1.12 0.84 -20.49
CA LEU A 183 1.21 0.07 -19.25
C LEU A 183 1.37 -1.42 -19.55
N TYR A 184 0.51 -1.98 -20.39
CA TYR A 184 0.57 -3.37 -20.85
C TYR A 184 1.89 -3.71 -21.55
N GLY A 185 2.29 -2.91 -22.54
CA GLY A 185 3.44 -3.19 -23.39
C GLY A 185 4.75 -3.23 -22.62
N ARG A 186 4.87 -2.39 -21.59
CA ARG A 186 6.00 -2.42 -20.64
C ARG A 186 6.04 -3.76 -19.90
N SER A 187 4.91 -4.19 -19.35
CA SER A 187 4.76 -5.49 -18.68
C SER A 187 5.03 -6.71 -19.57
N PHE A 188 4.57 -6.67 -20.82
CA PHE A 188 4.73 -7.77 -21.76
C PHE A 188 6.16 -7.96 -22.27
N SER A 189 6.92 -6.87 -22.40
CA SER A 189 8.21 -6.85 -23.11
C SER A 189 9.32 -7.71 -22.49
N ALA A 190 9.12 -8.25 -21.29
CA ALA A 190 10.18 -8.95 -20.57
C ALA A 190 9.82 -10.36 -20.06
N GLN A 191 8.75 -11.01 -20.57
CA GLN A 191 8.29 -12.34 -20.09
C GLN A 191 8.29 -12.39 -18.56
N GLN A 192 7.75 -11.33 -17.97
CA GLN A 192 7.90 -11.01 -16.57
C GLN A 192 7.17 -12.05 -15.75
N SER A 193 7.87 -12.73 -14.85
CA SER A 193 7.30 -13.71 -13.93
C SER A 193 7.75 -13.45 -12.51
N CYS A 194 6.87 -13.65 -11.53
CA CYS A 194 7.30 -13.68 -10.13
C CYS A 194 8.23 -14.89 -9.91
N HIS A 195 9.43 -14.66 -9.37
CA HIS A 195 10.36 -15.69 -8.90
C HIS A 195 10.46 -15.67 -7.38
#